data_AF-A0A834LEE7-F1
#
_entry.id   AF-A0A834LEE7-F1
#
_cell.length_a   1.000
_cell.length_b   1.000
_cell.length_c   1.000
_cell.angle_alpha   90.00
_cell.angle_beta   90.00
_cell.angle_gamma   90.00
#
_symmetry.space_group_name_H-M   'P 1'
#
loop_
_entity.id
_entity.type
_entity.pdbx_description
1 polymer ?
#
loop_
_entity_poly.entity_id
_entity_poly.type
_entity_poly.pdbx_seq_one_letter_code
_entity_poly.pdbx_strand_id
1 'polypeptide(L)'
;MTTCVQTFNEVQKLLSKTNGKLVGDLMTPAPVVVRESTNLEDAARILLETKYRRLPVVDSEGKLVGIITRGNVVRAALQIKRANETKA
;
A
#
# COMPACT_ATOMS: atom_id res chain seq x y z
N MET A 1 -36.36 2.23 12.77
CA MET A 1 -36.51 1.01 11.93
C MET A 1 -36.15 1.22 10.46
N THR A 2 -35.80 2.44 10.02
CA THR A 2 -35.43 2.78 8.63
C THR A 2 -33.92 2.67 8.33
N THR A 3 -33.06 2.67 9.35
CA THR A 3 -31.60 2.60 9.20
C THR A 3 -31.11 1.22 8.71
N CYS A 4 -31.77 0.13 9.10
CA CYS A 4 -31.42 -1.23 8.66
C CYS A 4 -31.55 -1.41 7.13
N VAL A 5 -32.61 -0.85 6.53
CA VAL A 5 -32.83 -0.89 5.08
C VAL A 5 -31.81 -0.04 4.32
N GLN A 6 -31.39 1.09 4.90
CA GLN A 6 -30.36 1.94 4.30
C GLN A 6 -28.99 1.25 4.29
N THR A 7 -28.58 0.63 5.40
CA THR A 7 -27.35 -0.17 5.47
C THR A 7 -27.39 -1.34 4.50
N PHE A 8 -28.53 -2.04 4.38
CA PHE A 8 -28.68 -3.15 3.43
C PHE A 8 -28.51 -2.69 1.97
N ASN A 9 -29.08 -1.53 1.60
CA ASN A 9 -28.97 -0.99 0.25
C ASN A 9 -27.55 -0.52 -0.09
N GLU A 10 -26.80 0.04 0.88
CA GLU A 10 -25.40 0.40 0.68
C GLU A 10 -24.51 -0.84 0.51
N VAL A 11 -24.74 -1.88 1.32
CA VAL A 11 -24.06 -3.17 1.19
C VAL A 11 -24.40 -3.81 -0.16
N GLN A 12 -25.66 -3.84 -0.58
CA GLN A 12 -26.08 -4.31 -1.91
C GLN A 12 -25.39 -3.55 -3.05
N LYS A 13 -25.23 -2.23 -2.93
CA LYS A 13 -24.56 -1.38 -3.93
C LYS A 13 -23.04 -1.60 -3.97
N LEU A 14 -22.43 -2.03 -2.87
CA LEU A 14 -21.04 -2.47 -2.83
C LEU A 14 -20.88 -3.86 -3.44
N LEU A 15 -21.79 -4.80 -3.12
CA LEU A 15 -21.78 -6.17 -3.62
C LEU A 15 -22.06 -6.27 -5.12
N SER A 16 -22.89 -5.38 -5.68
CA SER A 16 -23.21 -5.36 -7.11
C SER A 16 -22.03 -4.96 -7.99
N LYS A 17 -21.01 -4.29 -7.44
CA LYS A 17 -19.78 -3.95 -8.17
C LYS A 17 -18.80 -5.12 -8.30
N THR A 18 -18.95 -6.15 -7.46
CA THR A 18 -17.99 -7.26 -7.35
C THR A 18 -18.59 -8.62 -7.69
N ASN A 19 -19.84 -8.67 -8.18
CA ASN A 19 -20.55 -9.91 -8.54
C ASN A 19 -20.53 -10.98 -7.44
N GLY A 20 -20.58 -10.58 -6.17
CA GLY A 20 -20.56 -11.51 -5.04
C GLY A 20 -19.21 -12.21 -4.77
N LYS A 21 -18.11 -11.77 -5.40
CA LYS A 21 -16.76 -12.28 -5.09
C LYS A 21 -16.31 -11.88 -3.69
N LEU A 22 -15.69 -12.82 -2.98
CA LEU A 22 -15.06 -12.56 -1.69
C LEU A 22 -13.78 -11.75 -1.87
N VAL A 23 -13.35 -11.03 -0.84
CA VAL A 23 -12.06 -10.31 -0.85
C VAL A 23 -10.90 -11.28 -1.15
N GLY A 24 -10.99 -12.50 -0.61
CA GLY A 24 -10.03 -13.57 -0.88
C GLY A 24 -9.94 -13.98 -2.35
N ASP A 25 -11.01 -13.79 -3.14
CA ASP A 25 -11.03 -14.12 -4.56
C ASP A 25 -10.36 -13.03 -5.42
N LEU A 26 -10.13 -11.84 -4.85
CA LEU A 26 -9.57 -10.67 -5.53
C LEU A 26 -8.17 -10.31 -5.05
N MET A 27 -7.77 -10.80 -3.87
CA MET A 27 -6.45 -10.52 -3.31
C MET A 27 -5.35 -11.21 -4.12
N THR A 28 -4.15 -10.62 -4.12
CA THR A 28 -2.96 -11.30 -4.65
C THR A 28 -2.40 -12.22 -3.57
N PRO A 29 -2.36 -13.55 -3.79
CA PRO A 29 -1.71 -14.46 -2.85
C PRO A 29 -0.20 -14.22 -2.85
N ALA A 30 0.43 -14.24 -1.68
CA ALA A 30 1.87 -14.01 -1.48
C ALA A 30 2.40 -12.77 -2.26
N PRO A 31 1.96 -11.56 -1.91
CA PRO A 31 2.42 -10.35 -2.58
C PRO A 31 3.93 -10.16 -2.39
N VAL A 32 4.56 -9.45 -3.33
CA VAL A 32 5.93 -8.98 -3.14
C VAL A 32 5.96 -7.99 -1.98
N VAL A 33 6.79 -8.28 -0.98
CA VAL A 33 6.99 -7.47 0.22
C VAL A 33 8.44 -7.04 0.35
N VAL A 34 8.68 -5.97 1.10
CA VAL A 34 10.02 -5.56 1.54
C VAL A 34 10.09 -5.63 3.06
N ARG A 35 11.30 -5.80 3.61
CA ARG A 35 11.50 -5.72 5.06
C ARG A 35 11.64 -4.27 5.51
N GLU A 36 11.32 -3.98 6.77
CA GLU A 36 11.54 -2.64 7.36
C GLU A 36 13.01 -2.20 7.36
N SER A 37 13.94 -3.16 7.31
CA SER A 37 15.39 -2.93 7.17
C SER A 37 15.86 -2.78 5.72
N THR A 38 14.97 -2.92 4.74
CA THR A 38 15.32 -2.78 3.31
C THR A 38 15.68 -1.33 3.00
N ASN A 39 16.79 -1.12 2.30
CA ASN A 39 17.20 0.22 1.87
C ASN A 39 16.12 0.85 0.98
N LEU A 40 15.92 2.16 1.13
CA LEU A 40 14.98 2.93 0.34
C LEU A 40 15.28 2.85 -1.17
N GLU A 41 16.56 2.78 -1.56
CA GLU A 41 16.97 2.61 -2.96
C GLU A 41 16.44 1.31 -3.55
N ASP A 42 16.59 0.18 -2.84
CA ASP A 42 16.14 -1.13 -3.30
C ASP A 42 14.61 -1.19 -3.39
N ALA A 43 13.92 -0.63 -2.39
CA ALA A 43 12.47 -0.50 -2.43
C ALA A 43 12.02 0.37 -3.62
N ALA A 44 12.73 1.47 -3.91
CA ALA A 44 12.46 2.32 -5.06
C ALA A 44 12.71 1.59 -6.39
N ARG A 45 13.78 0.81 -6.48
CA ARG A 45 14.10 -0.02 -7.65
C ARG A 45 12.98 -1.00 -7.96
N ILE A 46 12.49 -1.73 -6.96
CA ILE A 46 11.34 -2.64 -7.11
C ILE A 46 10.11 -1.87 -7.61
N LEU A 47 9.81 -0.69 -7.04
CA LEU A 47 8.68 0.13 -7.45
C LEU A 47 8.78 0.70 -8.88
N LEU A 48 10.00 0.83 -9.43
CA LEU A 48 10.25 1.38 -10.77
C LEU A 48 10.34 0.28 -11.84
N GLU A 49 10.97 -0.85 -11.52
CA GLU A 49 11.20 -1.96 -12.45
C GLU A 49 9.98 -2.88 -12.56
N THR A 50 9.09 -2.86 -11.56
CA THR A 50 7.86 -3.68 -11.57
C THR A 50 6.61 -2.84 -11.84
N LYS A 51 5.48 -3.51 -12.07
CA LYS A 51 4.16 -2.86 -12.21
C LYS A 51 3.56 -2.46 -10.85
N TYR A 52 4.21 -2.79 -9.73
CA TYR A 52 3.67 -2.53 -8.40
C TYR A 52 3.80 -1.04 -8.04
N ARG A 53 2.67 -0.42 -7.70
CA ARG A 53 2.63 0.99 -7.29
C ARG A 53 2.91 1.20 -5.80
N ARG A 54 2.81 0.12 -5.02
CA ARG A 54 2.91 0.08 -3.57
C ARG A 54 3.50 -1.27 -3.16
N LEU A 55 4.28 -1.28 -2.08
CA LEU A 55 4.84 -2.49 -1.48
C LEU A 55 4.43 -2.54 0.00
N PRO A 56 3.90 -3.67 0.48
CA PRO A 56 3.79 -3.93 1.91
C PRO A 56 5.19 -4.02 2.52
N VAL A 57 5.33 -3.46 3.72
CA VAL A 57 6.56 -3.52 4.52
C VAL A 57 6.30 -4.45 5.70
N VAL A 58 7.13 -5.47 5.85
CA VAL A 58 7.03 -6.46 6.94
C VAL A 58 8.25 -6.41 7.86
N ASP A 59 8.08 -6.84 9.11
CA ASP A 59 9.18 -6.99 10.06
C ASP A 59 9.98 -8.29 9.83
N SER A 60 10.84 -8.64 10.79
CA SER A 60 11.62 -9.89 10.78
C SER A 60 10.73 -11.15 10.81
N GLU A 61 9.63 -11.10 11.55
CA GLU A 61 8.66 -12.20 11.74
C GLU A 61 7.63 -12.30 10.60
N GLY A 62 7.65 -11.35 9.65
CA GLY A 62 6.75 -11.32 8.50
C GLY A 62 5.41 -10.62 8.79
N LYS A 63 5.29 -9.94 9.94
CA LYS A 63 4.10 -9.16 10.27
C LYS A 63 4.13 -7.85 9.49
N LEU A 64 2.97 -7.46 8.95
CA LEU A 64 2.81 -6.19 8.26
C LEU A 64 3.01 -5.00 9.23
N VAL A 65 3.98 -4.15 8.94
CA VAL A 65 4.28 -2.94 9.72
C VAL A 65 4.01 -1.65 8.95
N GLY A 66 3.87 -1.70 7.62
CA GLY A 66 3.57 -0.51 6.85
C GLY A 66 3.38 -0.74 5.35
N ILE A 67 3.27 0.37 4.62
CA ILE A 67 3.19 0.38 3.16
C ILE A 67 4.08 1.50 2.64
N ILE A 68 4.91 1.20 1.64
CA ILE A 68 5.68 2.19 0.90
C ILE A 68 5.12 2.35 -0.52
N THR A 69 5.07 3.61 -0.97
CA THR A 69 4.59 4.00 -2.29
C THR A 69 5.62 4.87 -2.99
N ARG A 70 5.50 5.01 -4.31
CA ARG A 70 6.34 5.94 -5.10
C ARG A 70 6.31 7.38 -4.56
N GLY A 71 5.15 7.84 -4.06
CA GLY A 71 5.02 9.16 -3.45
C GLY A 71 5.80 9.32 -2.14
N ASN A 72 6.00 8.23 -1.39
CA ASN A 72 6.84 8.26 -0.19
C ASN A 72 8.32 8.43 -0.56
N VAL A 73 8.78 7.74 -1.62
CA VAL A 73 10.15 7.89 -2.15
C VAL A 73 10.41 9.33 -2.58
N VAL A 74 9.51 9.92 -3.38
CA VAL A 74 9.64 11.32 -3.82
C VAL A 74 9.67 12.28 -2.63
N ARG A 75 8.79 12.08 -1.65
CA ARG A 75 8.77 12.90 -0.43
C ARG A 75 10.08 12.79 0.35
N ALA A 76 10.64 11.59 0.50
CA ALA A 76 11.92 11.38 1.16
C ALA A 76 13.06 12.09 0.40
N ALA A 77 13.11 11.97 -0.92
CA ALA A 77 14.10 12.66 -1.75
C ALA A 77 14.04 14.19 -1.59
N LEU A 78 12.84 14.78 -1.54
CA LEU A 78 12.66 16.22 -1.29
C LEU A 78 13.12 16.64 0.11
N GLN A 79 12.87 15.81 1.12
CA GLN A 79 13.33 16.06 2.49
C GLN A 79 14.86 16.01 2.59
N ILE A 80 15.49 15.02 1.95
CA ILE A 80 16.95 14.89 1.89
C ILE A 80 17.57 16.10 1.18
N LYS A 81 17.01 16.55 0.04
CA LYS A 81 17.50 17.73 -0.68
C LYS A 81 17.48 18.99 0.19
N ARG A 82 16.35 19.26 0.87
CA ARG A 82 16.21 20.42 1.78
C ARG A 82 17.17 20.36 2.97
N ALA A 83 17.36 19.17 3.55
CA ALA A 83 18.27 18.98 4.68
C ALA A 83 19.74 19.24 4.29
N ASN A 84 20.11 18.97 3.04
CA ASN A 84 21.45 19.26 2.54
C ASN A 84 21.63 20.77 2.26
N GLU A 85 20.60 21.44 1.75
CA GLU A 85 20.62 22.91 1.50
C GLU A 85 20.71 23.73 2.79
N THR A 86 20.15 23.25 3.90
CA THR A 86 20.18 23.98 5.19
C THR A 86 21.52 23.83 5.93
N LYS A 87 22.36 22.87 5.51
CA LYS A 87 23.67 22.59 6.11
C LYS A 87 24.84 23.20 5.34
N ALA A 88 24.58 23.80 4.18
CA ALA A 88 25.53 24.55 3.37
C ALA A 88 25.42 26.05 3.67
#